data_AF-D9VX59-F1
#
_entry.id   AF-D9VX59-F1
#
_cell.length_a   1.000
_cell.length_b   1.000
_cell.length_c   1.000
_cell.angle_alpha   90.00
_cell.angle_beta   90.00
_cell.angle_gamma   90.00
#
_symmetry.space_group_name_H-M   'P 1'
#
loop_
_entity.id
_entity.type
_entity.pdbx_description
1 polymer ?
#
loop_
_entity_poly.entity_id
_entity_poly.type
_entity_poly.pdbx_seq_one_letter_code
_entity_poly.pdbx_strand_id
1 'polypeptide(L)'
;MVCRDRAEAADTAAPQALLVAERARAHHTLDHDCLAQGMSLPGIAHHVGWGRHTVQRYARAAGRQDMVKDRRRQLPGNLDPFKPYLADRWAETDGHIPPP
;
A
#
# COMPACT_ATOMS: atom_id res chain seq x y z
N MET A 1 14.58 -16.20 27.53
CA MET A 1 14.85 -14.80 27.13
C MET A 1 14.11 -14.57 25.81
N VAL A 2 12.93 -13.95 25.93
CA VAL A 2 11.91 -13.51 24.96
C VAL A 2 11.90 -14.12 23.55
N CYS A 3 11.06 -15.14 23.36
CA CYS A 3 10.38 -15.43 22.11
C CYS A 3 9.33 -14.34 21.88
N ARG A 4 9.57 -13.36 21.02
CA ARG A 4 8.54 -12.41 20.57
C ARG A 4 8.04 -12.81 19.19
N ASP A 5 6.96 -13.57 19.25
CA ASP A 5 5.81 -13.66 18.35
C ASP A 5 5.86 -12.92 16.99
N ARG A 6 5.76 -13.70 15.91
CA ARG A 6 5.57 -13.23 14.52
C ARG A 6 4.08 -13.23 14.11
N ALA A 7 3.19 -13.78 14.93
CA ALA A 7 1.74 -13.80 14.67
C ALA A 7 1.07 -12.47 15.09
N GLU A 8 1.63 -11.73 16.05
CA GLU A 8 1.17 -10.40 16.47
C GLU A 8 1.26 -9.32 15.36
N ALA A 9 2.12 -9.54 14.34
CA ALA A 9 2.29 -8.61 13.22
C ALA A 9 1.11 -8.63 12.22
N ALA A 10 0.36 -9.74 12.15
CA ALA A 10 -0.75 -9.89 11.21
C ALA A 10 -2.06 -9.28 11.75
N ASP A 11 -2.29 -9.32 13.06
CA ASP A 11 -3.48 -8.75 13.69
C ASP A 11 -3.42 -7.21 13.75
N THR A 12 -2.22 -6.66 13.97
CA THR A 12 -1.99 -5.21 13.84
C THR A 12 -2.09 -4.75 12.36
N ALA A 13 -1.79 -5.63 11.38
CA ALA A 13 -1.80 -5.32 9.94
C ALA A 13 -3.12 -4.76 9.39
N ALA A 14 -4.26 -5.19 9.90
CA ALA A 14 -5.55 -4.67 9.49
C ALA A 14 -5.79 -3.20 9.95
N PRO A 15 -5.65 -2.85 11.25
CA PRO A 15 -5.83 -1.46 11.71
C PRO A 15 -4.80 -0.50 11.13
N GLN A 16 -3.52 -0.88 10.99
CA GLN A 16 -2.53 0.02 10.35
C GLN A 16 -2.78 0.23 8.86
N ALA A 17 -3.26 -0.78 8.13
CA ALA A 17 -3.64 -0.61 6.73
C ALA A 17 -4.82 0.37 6.59
N LEU A 18 -5.76 0.35 7.53
CA LEU A 18 -6.88 1.29 7.60
C LEU A 18 -6.43 2.71 7.99
N LEU A 19 -5.50 2.88 8.93
CA LEU A 19 -4.98 4.21 9.26
C LEU A 19 -4.19 4.84 8.10
N VAL A 20 -3.36 4.03 7.43
CA VAL A 20 -2.69 4.44 6.18
C VAL A 20 -3.72 4.74 5.09
N ALA A 21 -4.87 4.05 5.11
CA ALA A 21 -5.97 4.32 4.21
C ALA A 21 -6.59 5.69 4.40
N GLU A 22 -6.99 6.00 5.62
CA GLU A 22 -7.62 7.27 5.97
C GLU A 22 -6.70 8.45 5.70
N ARG A 23 -5.42 8.31 6.08
CA ARG A 23 -4.41 9.32 5.83
C ARG A 23 -4.22 9.60 4.34
N ALA A 24 -4.18 8.57 3.51
CA ALA A 24 -4.09 8.73 2.06
C ALA A 24 -5.34 9.41 1.45
N ARG A 25 -6.54 9.15 2.00
CA ARG A 25 -7.79 9.79 1.56
C ARG A 25 -7.80 11.28 1.89
N ALA A 26 -7.50 11.63 3.14
CA ALA A 26 -7.44 13.03 3.59
C ALA A 26 -6.40 13.85 2.81
N HIS A 27 -5.27 13.23 2.44
CA HIS A 27 -4.24 13.88 1.64
C HIS A 27 -4.64 14.06 0.18
N HIS A 28 -5.32 13.06 -0.40
CA HIS A 28 -5.83 13.14 -1.77
C HIS A 28 -6.88 14.25 -1.92
N THR A 29 -7.83 14.38 -0.98
CA THR A 29 -8.82 15.47 -1.02
C THR A 29 -8.15 16.84 -0.91
N LEU A 30 -7.20 16.99 0.01
CA LEU A 30 -6.51 18.25 0.26
C LEU A 30 -5.68 18.71 -0.95
N ASP A 31 -4.92 17.81 -1.59
CA ASP A 31 -4.14 18.16 -2.78
C ASP A 31 -5.04 18.55 -3.96
N HIS A 32 -6.17 17.85 -4.15
CA HIS A 32 -7.12 18.19 -5.21
C HIS A 32 -7.84 19.52 -4.98
N ASP A 33 -8.22 19.84 -3.74
CA ASP A 33 -8.82 21.13 -3.39
C ASP A 33 -7.82 22.28 -3.62
N CYS A 34 -6.55 22.06 -3.31
CA CYS A 34 -5.49 23.05 -3.55
C CYS A 34 -5.19 23.23 -5.05
N LEU A 35 -5.25 22.16 -5.84
CA LEU A 35 -5.13 22.23 -7.30
C LEU A 35 -6.35 22.92 -7.94
N ALA A 36 -7.56 22.68 -7.44
CA ALA A 36 -8.77 23.35 -7.90
C ALA A 36 -8.71 24.87 -7.65
N GLN A 37 -8.03 25.29 -6.59
CA GLN A 37 -7.74 26.69 -6.28
C GLN A 37 -6.61 27.29 -7.16
N GLY A 38 -6.03 26.52 -8.09
CA GLY A 38 -5.00 26.99 -9.02
C GLY A 38 -3.60 27.11 -8.43
N MET A 39 -3.34 26.53 -7.24
CA MET A 39 -2.01 26.55 -6.64
C MET A 39 -1.05 25.62 -7.38
N SER A 40 0.20 26.06 -7.53
CA SER A 40 1.27 25.25 -8.11
C SER A 40 1.74 24.18 -7.13
N LEU A 41 2.23 23.04 -7.65
CA LEU A 41 2.76 21.92 -6.84
C LEU A 41 3.78 22.34 -5.76
N PRO A 42 4.74 23.26 -6.03
CA PRO A 42 5.63 23.77 -4.97
C PRO A 42 4.88 24.61 -3.93
N GLY A 43 3.92 25.45 -4.35
CA GLY A 43 3.11 26.25 -3.44
C GLY A 43 2.30 25.38 -2.47
N ILE A 44 1.71 24.30 -2.97
CA ILE A 44 1.02 23.29 -2.16
C ILE A 44 2.00 22.66 -1.17
N ALA A 45 3.17 22.20 -1.62
CA ALA A 45 4.18 21.59 -0.75
C ALA A 45 4.60 22.51 0.42
N HIS A 46 4.78 23.80 0.16
CA HIS A 46 5.06 24.78 1.20
C HIS A 46 3.86 25.04 2.13
N HIS A 47 2.64 25.07 1.58
CA HIS A 47 1.41 25.31 2.34
C HIS A 47 1.07 24.17 3.32
N VAL A 48 1.24 22.91 2.91
CA VAL A 48 1.02 21.73 3.78
C VAL A 48 2.28 21.26 4.53
N GLY A 49 3.45 21.82 4.22
CA GLY A 49 4.72 21.39 4.82
C GLY A 49 5.18 20.00 4.38
N TRP A 50 4.81 19.56 3.18
CA TRP A 50 5.19 18.26 2.62
C TRP A 50 6.35 18.38 1.65
N GLY A 51 7.06 17.26 1.43
CA GLY A 51 8.04 17.17 0.37
C GLY A 51 7.38 17.26 -1.02
N ARG A 52 8.02 17.96 -1.96
CA ARG A 52 7.56 18.11 -3.36
C ARG A 52 7.22 16.76 -4.02
N HIS A 53 8.02 15.73 -3.77
CA HIS A 53 7.78 14.38 -4.31
C HIS A 53 6.50 13.75 -3.78
N THR A 54 6.15 14.03 -2.53
CA THR A 54 4.91 13.55 -1.91
C THR A 54 3.72 14.17 -2.62
N VAL A 55 3.67 15.51 -2.71
CA VAL A 55 2.59 16.23 -3.41
C VAL A 55 2.48 15.79 -4.87
N GLN A 56 3.61 15.68 -5.58
CA GLN A 56 3.61 15.22 -6.98
C GLN A 56 3.06 13.80 -7.13
N ARG A 57 3.33 12.90 -6.18
CA ARG A 57 2.79 11.54 -6.18
C ARG A 57 1.28 11.52 -5.95
N TYR A 58 0.79 12.33 -5.02
CA TYR A 58 -0.65 12.45 -4.74
C TYR A 58 -1.39 13.11 -5.89
N ALA A 59 -0.89 14.22 -6.44
CA ALA A 59 -1.48 14.92 -7.59
C ALA A 59 -1.56 14.06 -8.86
N ARG A 60 -0.61 13.13 -9.07
CA ARG A 60 -0.62 12.20 -10.20
C ARG A 60 -1.58 11.03 -10.02
N ALA A 61 -1.88 10.66 -8.78
CA ALA A 61 -2.76 9.55 -8.49
C ALA A 61 -4.20 10.05 -8.57
N ALA A 62 -4.89 9.78 -9.69
CA ALA A 62 -6.30 10.15 -9.89
C ALA A 62 -7.26 9.43 -8.92
N GLY A 63 -6.76 8.44 -8.18
CA GLY A 63 -7.46 7.82 -7.07
C GLY A 63 -6.56 6.90 -6.27
N ARG A 64 -7.05 6.49 -5.10
CA ARG A 64 -6.38 5.58 -4.16
C ARG A 64 -5.76 4.35 -4.82
N GLN A 65 -6.45 3.77 -5.80
CA GLN A 65 -6.00 2.59 -6.53
C GLN A 65 -4.71 2.79 -7.31
N ASP A 66 -4.45 4.01 -7.82
CA ASP A 66 -3.19 4.29 -8.51
C ASP A 66 -2.01 4.39 -7.54
N MET A 67 -2.26 4.78 -6.29
CA MET A 67 -1.22 4.75 -5.24
C MET A 67 -0.81 3.30 -4.88
N VAL A 68 -1.76 2.37 -4.94
CA VAL A 68 -1.50 0.94 -4.67
C VAL A 68 -0.77 0.30 -5.85
N LYS A 69 -1.15 0.62 -7.09
CA LYS A 69 -0.46 0.16 -8.31
C LYS A 69 0.99 0.63 -8.35
N ASP A 70 1.25 1.88 -7.98
CA ASP A 70 2.60 2.43 -7.91
C ASP A 70 3.46 1.74 -6.84
N ARG A 71 2.87 1.42 -5.67
CA ARG A 71 3.56 0.67 -4.61
C ARG A 71 3.80 -0.80 -4.96
N ARG A 72 2.95 -1.37 -5.82
CA ARG A 72 3.00 -2.76 -6.30
C ARG A 72 3.22 -2.78 -7.80
N ARG A 73 4.24 -2.10 -8.32
CA ARG A 73 4.79 -2.50 -9.61
C ARG A 73 5.24 -3.95 -9.40
N GLN A 74 4.39 -4.89 -9.81
CA GLN A 74 4.50 -6.31 -9.53
C GLN A 74 5.72 -6.82 -10.31
N LEU A 75 6.90 -6.61 -9.75
CA LEU A 75 8.08 -7.28 -10.26
C LEU A 75 7.84 -8.78 -10.01
N PRO A 76 8.08 -9.63 -11.02
CA PRO A 76 8.07 -11.07 -10.80
C PRO A 76 9.10 -11.36 -9.70
N GLY A 77 8.61 -11.83 -8.57
CA GLY A 77 9.46 -12.25 -7.45
C GLY A 77 10.09 -13.61 -7.74
N ASN A 78 11.08 -14.02 -6.97
CA ASN A 78 11.66 -15.38 -7.09
C ASN A 78 10.58 -16.48 -6.91
N LEU A 79 9.49 -16.17 -6.21
CA LEU A 79 8.36 -17.06 -6.00
C LEU A 79 7.38 -17.14 -7.18
N ASP A 80 7.43 -16.19 -8.13
CA ASP A 80 6.48 -16.11 -9.25
C ASP A 80 6.47 -17.37 -10.13
N PRO A 81 7.63 -17.95 -10.51
CA PRO A 81 7.68 -19.20 -11.26
C PRO A 81 7.06 -20.41 -10.54
N PHE A 82 7.00 -20.38 -9.20
CA PHE A 82 6.51 -21.49 -8.37
C PHE A 82 5.04 -21.35 -7.96
N LYS A 83 4.41 -20.20 -8.23
CA LYS A 83 2.99 -19.97 -7.98
C LYS A 83 2.05 -21.04 -8.56
N PRO A 84 2.22 -21.52 -9.81
CA PRO A 84 1.35 -22.58 -10.34
C PRO A 84 1.46 -23.86 -9.50
N TYR A 85 2.68 -24.31 -9.20
CA TYR A 85 2.93 -25.48 -8.37
C TYR A 85 2.31 -25.36 -6.96
N LEU A 86 2.42 -24.19 -6.34
CA LEU A 86 1.83 -23.93 -5.03
C LEU A 86 0.30 -23.94 -5.08
N ALA A 87 -0.31 -23.40 -6.14
CA ALA A 87 -1.76 -23.41 -6.31
C ALA A 87 -2.30 -24.84 -6.49
N ASP A 88 -1.62 -25.66 -7.29
CA ASP A 88 -1.99 -27.06 -7.50
C ASP A 88 -1.91 -27.87 -6.20
N ARG A 89 -0.83 -27.70 -5.42
CA ARG A 89 -0.68 -28.35 -4.11
C ARG A 89 -1.71 -27.86 -3.09
N TRP A 90 -2.07 -26.58 -3.13
CA TRP A 90 -3.09 -26.04 -2.23
C TRP A 90 -4.47 -26.63 -2.52
N ALA A 91 -4.81 -26.79 -3.80
CA ALA A 91 -6.05 -27.41 -4.23
C ALA A 91 -6.09 -28.91 -3.91
N GLU A 92 -4.95 -29.61 -4.09
CA GLU A 92 -4.84 -31.05 -3.79
C GLU A 92 -5.01 -31.34 -2.29
N THR A 93 -4.53 -30.43 -1.43
CA THR A 93 -4.59 -30.65 0.02
C THR A 93 -5.81 -30.00 0.67
N ASP A 94 -6.73 -29.41 -0.11
CA ASP A 94 -7.93 -28.70 0.38
C ASP A 94 -7.60 -27.65 1.46
N GLY A 95 -6.41 -27.04 1.35
CA GLY A 95 -5.86 -26.10 2.33
C GLY A 95 -5.27 -26.72 3.61
N HIS A 96 -5.18 -28.04 3.72
CA HIS A 96 -4.55 -28.73 4.84
C HIS A 96 -3.02 -28.78 4.65
N ILE A 97 -2.24 -28.26 5.59
CA ILE A 97 -0.78 -28.41 5.58
C ILE A 97 -0.49 -29.74 6.29
N PRO A 98 0.09 -30.75 5.62
CA PRO A 98 0.41 -32.01 6.27
C PRO A 98 1.40 -31.75 7.41
N PRO A 99 1.19 -32.35 8.61
CA PRO A 99 2.12 -32.19 9.72
C PRO A 99 3.50 -32.75 9.33
N PRO A 100 4.59 -32.20 9.93
CA PRO A 100 5.97 -32.57 9.61
C PRO A 100 6.30 -34.03 9.94
#